data_AF-A0A3Q9MXG5-F1
#
_entry.id   AF-A0A3Q9MXG5-F1
#
_cell.length_a   1.000
_cell.length_b   1.000
_cell.length_c   1.000
_cell.angle_alpha   90.00
_cell.angle_beta   90.00
_cell.angle_gamma   90.00
#
_symmetry.space_group_name_H-M   'P 1'
#
loop_
_entity.id
_entity.type
_entity.pdbx_description
1 polymer ?
#
loop_
_entity_poly.entity_id
_entity_poly.type
_entity_poly.pdbx_seq_one_letter_code
_entity_poly.pdbx_strand_id
1 'polypeptide(L)'
;MGRSMNVKIGGREFPSKKAAVDYFKDQREEIKASGPVTEGTLFGELTDLYSRYCGASPGWELNGRNIIAFVVDYELRQNGQYAQHLCYKVQFSNQELRPFSVEKAIDAIIKAAAKQP
;
A
#
# COMPACT_ATOMS: atom_id res chain seq x y z
N MET A 1 19.26 8.19 17.39
CA MET A 1 18.54 7.00 17.86
C MET A 1 17.06 7.20 17.57
N GLY A 2 16.60 6.74 16.40
CA GLY A 2 15.22 6.97 15.95
C GLY A 2 14.27 6.11 16.76
N ARG A 3 13.29 6.72 17.42
CA ARG A 3 12.20 6.00 18.11
C ARG A 3 11.59 4.99 17.15
N SER A 4 11.62 3.71 17.51
CA SER A 4 10.84 2.69 16.82
C SER A 4 9.36 3.09 16.95
N MET A 5 8.82 3.71 15.92
CA MET A 5 7.41 4.06 15.87
C MET A 5 6.65 2.79 15.49
N ASN A 6 5.83 2.30 16.42
CA ASN A 6 4.89 1.23 16.14
C ASN A 6 3.92 1.72 15.07
N VAL A 7 3.71 0.91 14.04
CA VAL A 7 2.82 1.25 12.92
C VAL A 7 1.62 0.34 12.99
N LYS A 8 0.41 0.91 13.03
CA LYS A 8 -0.83 0.14 13.05
C LYS A 8 -1.57 0.31 11.73
N ILE A 9 -1.76 -0.78 10.99
CA ILE A 9 -2.44 -0.82 9.68
C ILE A 9 -3.43 -1.99 9.69
N GLY A 10 -4.68 -1.74 9.33
CA GLY A 10 -5.70 -2.79 9.20
C GLY A 10 -5.98 -3.59 10.48
N GLY A 11 -5.74 -3.01 11.65
CA GLY A 11 -5.82 -3.71 12.93
C GLY A 11 -4.57 -4.48 13.34
N ARG A 12 -3.58 -4.64 12.45
CA ARG A 12 -2.28 -5.24 12.74
C ARG A 12 -1.28 -4.18 13.22
N GLU A 13 -0.55 -4.52 14.27
CA GLU A 13 0.52 -3.68 14.81
C GLU A 13 1.88 -4.21 14.40
N PHE A 14 2.71 -3.32 13.87
CA PHE A 14 4.06 -3.61 13.42
C PHE A 14 5.06 -2.88 14.31
N PRO A 15 6.18 -3.54 14.69
CA PRO A 15 7.19 -2.95 15.57
C PRO A 15 8.00 -1.84 14.90
N SER A 16 7.95 -1.74 13.56
CA SER A 16 8.64 -0.69 12.81
C SER A 16 8.06 -0.48 11.42
N LYS A 17 8.36 0.67 10.80
CA LYS A 17 8.12 0.94 9.38
C LYS A 17 8.64 -0.20 8.49
N LYS A 18 9.87 -0.67 8.73
CA LYS A 18 10.49 -1.73 7.92
C LYS A 18 9.70 -3.04 8.02
N ALA A 19 9.32 -3.45 9.22
CA ALA A 19 8.52 -4.66 9.41
C ALA A 19 7.17 -4.60 8.67
N ALA A 20 6.49 -3.44 8.70
CA ALA A 20 5.26 -3.24 7.94
C ALA A 20 5.50 -3.30 6.42
N VAL A 21 6.55 -2.64 5.93
CA VAL A 21 6.91 -2.64 4.51
C VAL A 21 7.26 -4.04 4.01
N ASP A 22 8.08 -4.77 4.77
CA ASP A 22 8.52 -6.12 4.41
C ASP A 22 7.32 -7.08 4.36
N TYR A 23 6.44 -7.06 5.38
CA TYR A 23 5.22 -7.89 5.40
C TYR A 23 4.37 -7.77 4.12
N PHE A 24 4.05 -6.54 3.70
CA PHE A 24 3.29 -6.34 2.47
C PHE A 24 4.13 -6.61 1.21
N LYS A 25 5.45 -6.46 1.23
CA LYS A 25 6.32 -6.79 0.10
C LYS A 25 6.37 -8.30 -0.13
N ASP A 26 6.47 -9.09 0.93
CA ASP A 26 6.56 -10.55 0.88
C ASP A 26 5.27 -11.17 0.29
N GLN A 27 4.12 -10.56 0.55
CA GLN A 27 2.83 -11.01 -0.02
C GLN A 27 2.68 -10.74 -1.52
N ARG A 28 3.54 -9.92 -2.14
CA ARG A 28 3.41 -9.56 -3.56
C ARG A 28 3.50 -10.76 -4.48
N GLU A 29 4.41 -11.68 -4.18
CA GLU A 29 4.62 -12.88 -5.00
C GLU A 29 3.40 -13.79 -4.94
N GLU A 30 2.85 -13.99 -3.74
CA GLU A 30 1.65 -14.80 -3.54
C GLU A 30 0.42 -14.20 -4.23
N ILE A 31 0.21 -12.88 -4.13
CA ILE A 31 -0.89 -12.19 -4.82
C ILE A 31 -0.70 -12.27 -6.34
N LYS A 32 0.54 -12.13 -6.84
CA LYS A 32 0.80 -12.25 -8.27
C LYS A 32 0.49 -13.66 -8.81
N ALA A 33 0.72 -14.68 -7.99
CA ALA A 33 0.43 -16.08 -8.31
C ALA A 33 -1.07 -16.42 -8.17
N SER A 34 -1.72 -15.92 -7.11
CA SER A 34 -3.11 -16.25 -6.75
C SER A 34 -4.14 -15.37 -7.45
N GLY A 35 -3.75 -14.18 -7.90
CA GLY A 35 -4.63 -13.21 -8.55
C GLY A 35 -5.04 -12.04 -7.65
N PRO A 36 -5.95 -11.18 -8.12
CA PRO A 36 -6.41 -10.00 -7.38
C PRO A 36 -6.94 -10.34 -5.99
N VAL A 37 -6.53 -9.57 -4.98
CA VAL A 37 -7.10 -9.63 -3.64
C VAL A 37 -8.39 -8.82 -3.64
N THR A 38 -9.53 -9.49 -3.53
CA THR A 38 -10.86 -8.87 -3.50
C THR A 38 -11.52 -8.92 -2.12
N GLU A 39 -11.06 -9.80 -1.23
CA GLU A 39 -11.66 -10.02 0.08
C GLU A 39 -10.65 -10.63 1.08
N GLY A 40 -11.09 -10.78 2.34
CA GLY A 40 -10.29 -11.34 3.44
C GLY A 40 -9.46 -10.31 4.21
N THR A 41 -8.66 -10.81 5.16
CA THR A 41 -7.88 -9.97 6.07
C THR A 41 -6.90 -9.07 5.31
N LEU A 42 -6.22 -9.61 4.30
CA LEU A 42 -5.27 -8.87 3.49
C LEU A 42 -5.94 -7.74 2.70
N PHE A 43 -7.14 -7.98 2.16
CA PHE A 43 -7.94 -6.94 1.51
C PHE A 43 -8.25 -5.80 2.47
N GLY A 44 -8.66 -6.12 3.69
CA GLY A 44 -8.92 -5.13 4.74
C GLY A 44 -7.66 -4.34 5.12
N GLU A 45 -6.52 -5.02 5.29
CA GLU A 45 -5.23 -4.40 5.60
C GLU A 45 -4.77 -3.43 4.50
N LEU A 46 -4.87 -3.84 3.23
CA LEU A 46 -4.52 -3.01 2.07
C LEU A 46 -5.50 -1.85 1.87
N THR A 47 -6.79 -2.07 2.13
CA THR A 47 -7.83 -1.03 2.06
C THR A 47 -7.58 0.06 3.10
N ASP A 48 -7.31 -0.31 4.35
CA ASP A 48 -6.95 0.64 5.41
C ASP A 48 -5.65 1.38 5.07
N LEU A 49 -4.62 0.66 4.63
CA LEU A 49 -3.34 1.26 4.20
C LEU A 49 -3.56 2.32 3.12
N TYR A 50 -4.26 1.95 2.05
CA TYR A 50 -4.47 2.83 0.91
C TYR A 50 -5.35 4.02 1.27
N SER A 51 -6.44 3.81 2.02
CA SER A 51 -7.35 4.88 2.44
C SER A 51 -6.65 5.92 3.30
N ARG A 52 -5.81 5.48 4.25
CA ARG A 52 -5.01 6.41 5.07
C ARG A 52 -3.94 7.12 4.25
N TYR A 53 -3.33 6.44 3.29
CA TYR A 53 -2.40 7.07 2.36
C TYR A 53 -3.07 8.18 1.53
N CYS A 54 -4.27 7.93 1.02
CA CYS A 54 -5.09 8.93 0.32
C CYS A 54 -5.41 10.13 1.21
N GLY A 55 -5.74 9.91 2.49
CA GLY A 55 -5.96 10.98 3.45
C GLY A 55 -4.69 11.78 3.81
N ALA A 56 -3.53 11.14 3.78
CA ALA A 56 -2.24 11.78 4.08
C ALA A 56 -1.58 12.45 2.87
N SER A 57 -2.00 12.12 1.64
CA SER A 57 -1.37 12.56 0.39
C SER A 57 -2.34 13.38 -0.46
N PRO A 58 -2.20 14.71 -0.51
CA PRO A 58 -3.01 15.56 -1.39
C PRO A 58 -2.93 15.10 -2.85
N GLY A 59 -4.06 15.06 -3.57
CA GLY A 59 -4.13 14.58 -4.97
C GLY A 59 -4.26 13.06 -5.13
N TRP A 60 -4.28 12.31 -4.02
CA TRP A 60 -4.62 10.88 -3.99
C TRP A 60 -6.01 10.62 -3.41
N GLU A 61 -6.85 11.64 -3.28
CA GLU A 61 -8.18 11.50 -2.72
C GLU A 61 -9.01 10.44 -3.45
N LEU A 62 -9.76 9.65 -2.68
CA LEU A 62 -10.65 8.64 -3.24
C LEU A 62 -11.81 9.28 -4.02
N ASN A 63 -12.25 10.49 -3.65
CA ASN A 63 -13.29 11.25 -4.38
C ASN A 63 -14.55 10.40 -4.73
N GLY A 64 -14.99 9.56 -3.80
CA GLY A 64 -16.14 8.65 -3.98
C GLY A 64 -15.83 7.35 -4.75
N ARG A 65 -14.57 7.11 -5.15
CA ARG A 65 -14.13 5.84 -5.75
C ARG A 65 -14.08 4.76 -4.68
N ASN A 66 -14.70 3.62 -4.98
CA ASN A 66 -14.67 2.46 -4.10
C ASN A 66 -13.56 1.51 -4.53
N ILE A 67 -12.76 1.03 -3.59
CA ILE A 67 -11.74 0.02 -3.86
C ILE A 67 -12.44 -1.33 -4.01
N ILE A 68 -12.20 -2.02 -5.12
CA ILE A 68 -12.83 -3.32 -5.42
C ILE A 68 -11.82 -4.48 -5.42
N ALA A 69 -10.54 -4.20 -5.70
CA ALA A 69 -9.50 -5.21 -5.68
C ALA A 69 -8.12 -4.60 -5.51
N PHE A 70 -7.15 -5.41 -5.08
CA PHE A 70 -5.72 -5.11 -5.15
C PHE A 70 -5.04 -6.12 -6.05
N VAL A 71 -4.32 -5.63 -7.04
CA VAL A 71 -3.58 -6.45 -8.00
C VAL A 71 -2.09 -6.19 -7.79
N VAL A 72 -1.28 -7.23 -7.92
CA VAL A 72 0.17 -7.08 -8.02
C VAL A 72 0.60 -7.40 -9.42
N ASP A 73 1.40 -6.53 -10.00
CA ASP A 73 1.88 -6.70 -11.37
C ASP A 73 3.26 -6.07 -11.55
N TYR A 74 3.99 -6.52 -12.56
CA TYR A 74 5.31 -5.99 -12.87
C TYR A 74 5.17 -4.59 -13.47
N GLU A 75 5.86 -3.63 -12.87
CA GLU A 75 6.03 -2.30 -13.46
C GLU A 75 7.41 -2.25 -14.11
N LEU A 76 7.44 -2.11 -15.44
CA LEU A 76 8.68 -1.94 -16.19
C LEU A 76 9.13 -0.48 -16.02
N ARG A 77 10.23 -0.25 -15.29
CA ARG A 77 10.85 1.06 -15.19
C ARG A 77 12.10 1.12 -16.05
N GLN A 78 12.08 1.97 -17.07
CA GLN A 78 13.30 2.36 -17.78
C GLN A 78 14.02 3.42 -16.96
N ASN A 79 14.95 2.97 -16.11
CA ASN A 79 15.87 3.85 -15.39
C ASN A 79 17.31 3.34 -15.60
N GLY A 80 17.74 3.27 -16.87
CA GLY A 80 19.08 2.83 -17.28
C GLY A 80 19.34 1.31 -17.23
N GLN A 81 18.57 0.55 -16.47
CA GLN A 81 18.54 -0.92 -16.44
C GLN A 81 17.10 -1.44 -16.45
N TYR A 82 16.85 -2.56 -17.13
CA TYR A 82 15.57 -3.26 -17.10
C TYR A 82 15.40 -3.95 -15.74
N ALA A 83 14.77 -3.28 -14.79
CA ALA A 83 14.37 -3.88 -13.52
C ALA A 83 12.85 -4.01 -13.47
N GLN A 84 12.37 -5.25 -13.40
CA GLN A 84 10.96 -5.54 -13.16
C GLN A 84 10.74 -5.54 -11.64
N HIS A 85 9.92 -4.61 -11.14
CA HIS A 85 9.54 -4.59 -9.74
C HIS A 85 8.06 -4.92 -9.61
N LEU A 86 7.73 -5.89 -8.75
CA LEU A 86 6.35 -6.16 -8.38
C LEU A 86 5.80 -4.95 -7.61
N CYS A 87 4.76 -4.33 -8.17
CA CYS A 87 4.09 -3.18 -7.60
C CYS A 87 2.63 -3.50 -7.32
N TYR A 88 2.11 -2.94 -6.21
CA TYR A 88 0.68 -2.98 -5.94
C TYR A 88 -0.04 -1.97 -6.83
N LYS A 89 -1.17 -2.38 -7.37
CA LYS A 89 -2.14 -1.57 -8.09
C LYS A 89 -3.48 -1.73 -7.40
N VAL A 90 -4.11 -0.62 -7.04
CA VAL A 90 -5.49 -0.65 -6.54
C VAL A 90 -6.43 -0.58 -7.74
N GLN A 91 -7.47 -1.40 -7.74
CA GLN A 91 -8.54 -1.38 -8.70
C GLN A 91 -9.76 -0.72 -8.07
N PHE A 92 -10.34 0.25 -8.77
CA PHE A 92 -11.52 0.97 -8.32
C PHE A 92 -12.77 0.54 -9.07
N SER A 93 -13.94 0.86 -8.52
CA SER A 93 -15.25 0.59 -9.12
C SER A 93 -15.46 1.22 -10.50
N ASN A 94 -14.75 2.31 -10.81
CA ASN A 94 -14.73 2.95 -12.12
C ASN A 94 -13.75 2.30 -13.12
N GLN A 95 -13.27 1.09 -12.83
CA GLN A 95 -12.27 0.35 -13.61
C GLN A 95 -10.88 1.01 -13.68
N GLU A 96 -10.64 2.07 -12.91
CA GLU A 96 -9.31 2.69 -12.81
C GLU A 96 -8.36 1.76 -12.03
N LEU A 97 -7.16 1.57 -12.59
CA LEU A 97 -6.05 0.89 -11.93
C LEU A 97 -4.98 1.92 -11.59
N ARG A 98 -4.66 2.05 -10.30
CA ARG A 98 -3.67 3.03 -9.85
C ARG A 98 -2.52 2.34 -9.12
N PRO A 99 -1.28 2.42 -9.63
CA PRO A 99 -0.13 1.88 -8.92
C PRO A 99 0.13 2.69 -7.65
N PHE A 100 0.52 2.02 -6.57
CA PHE A 100 0.99 2.72 -5.38
C PHE A 100 2.15 1.98 -4.72
N SER A 101 2.99 2.73 -4.03
CA SER A 101 4.10 2.17 -3.27
C SER A 101 3.69 2.02 -1.81
N VAL A 102 3.65 0.79 -1.33
CA VAL A 102 3.47 0.46 0.10
C VAL A 102 4.43 1.26 0.98
N GLU A 103 5.68 1.40 0.54
CA GLU A 103 6.70 2.10 1.31
C GLU A 103 6.38 3.59 1.46
N LYS A 104 5.91 4.23 0.38
CA LYS A 104 5.45 5.62 0.41
C LYS A 104 4.16 5.76 1.21
N ALA A 105 3.25 4.80 1.10
CA ALA A 105 2.00 4.78 1.85
C ALA A 105 2.25 4.78 3.36
N ILE A 106 3.07 3.84 3.83
CA ILE A 106 3.42 3.73 5.24
C ILE A 106 4.18 4.98 5.71
N ASP A 107 5.13 5.49 4.92
CA ASP A 107 5.87 6.71 5.25
C ASP A 107 4.94 7.92 5.43
N ALA A 108 4.00 8.12 4.50
CA ALA A 108 3.03 9.20 4.57
C ALA A 108 2.12 9.09 5.80
N ILE A 109 1.68 7.87 6.14
CA ILE A 109 0.86 7.61 7.33
C ILE A 109 1.63 7.94 8.61
N ILE A 110 2.89 7.49 8.72
CA ILE A 110 3.73 7.80 9.88
C ILE A 110 3.94 9.31 10.01
N LYS A 111 4.23 9.99 8.90
CA LYS A 111 4.39 11.45 8.89
C LYS A 111 3.10 12.18 9.27
N ALA A 112 1.95 11.71 8.79
CA ALA A 112 0.66 12.28 9.14
C ALA A 112 0.35 12.07 10.64
N ALA A 113 0.62 10.89 11.19
CA ALA A 113 0.46 10.60 12.61
C ALA A 113 1.37 11.47 13.48
N ALA A 114 2.62 11.71 13.06
CA ALA A 114 3.55 12.58 13.78
C ALA A 114 3.19 14.07 13.73
N LYS A 115 2.24 14.48 12.87
CA LYS A 115 1.81 15.87 12.67
C LYS A 115 0.52 16.21 13.44
N GLN A 116 -0.16 15.22 14.01
CA GLN A 116 -1.30 15.45 14.89
C GLN A 116 -0.79 15.83 16.30
N PRO A 117 -1.16 17.02 16.84
CA PRO A 117 -0.68 17.51 18.13
C PRO A 117 -1.25 16.74 19.34
#